data_AF-A0AAE1Q3E8-F1
#
_entry.id   AF-A0AAE1Q3E8-F1
#
_cell.length_a   1.000
_cell.length_b   1.000
_cell.length_c   1.000
_cell.angle_alpha   90.00
_cell.angle_beta   90.00
_cell.angle_gamma   90.00
#
_symmetry.space_group_name_H-M   'P 1'
#
loop_
_entity.id
_entity.type
_entity.pdbx_description
1 polymer ?
#
loop_
_entity_poly.entity_id
_entity_poly.type
_entity_poly.pdbx_seq_one_letter_code
_entity_poly.pdbx_strand_id
1 'polypeptide(L)'
;MGDFNARHRELGSHHTNNANGVRWKAFLDATEVAVLTGNNLPTHVQGGRLDYVVTLNMPTYTVVTSLVRNLLSDHFALETTIPIGSTAPANRKRLDVPTARLGQLTAYVEAWYSATRDTYTDANSLYGSLTDIIEDFVEGTRGPTQSNKPCQRTYARDPRIVNCQQTLATYQRQWQKNPGDHEAREAMVVVARHLTELRQEVRKIYWNDFLAKVRQTKSLQEVWQHVNQVRGKKRRPTCTPDHAAKAQELM
;
A
#
# COMPACT_ATOMS: atom_id res chain seq x y z
N MET A 1 2.97 -12.18 2.56
CA MET A 1 3.47 -12.26 3.93
C MET A 1 2.29 -12.24 4.88
N GLY A 2 2.26 -13.15 5.86
CA GLY A 2 1.23 -13.13 6.90
C GLY A 2 1.34 -14.31 7.85
N ASP A 3 0.54 -14.28 8.90
CA ASP A 3 0.28 -15.41 9.79
C ASP A 3 -0.84 -16.27 9.18
N PHE A 4 -0.53 -17.53 8.90
CA PHE A 4 -1.47 -18.48 8.33
C PHE A 4 -1.98 -19.48 9.37
N ASN A 5 -1.41 -19.46 10.58
CA ASN A 5 -1.61 -20.46 11.62
C ASN A 5 -1.52 -21.90 11.06
N ALA A 6 -0.61 -22.08 10.09
CA ALA A 6 -0.45 -23.29 9.30
C ALA A 6 0.74 -24.07 9.83
N ARG A 7 0.51 -25.29 10.32
CA ARG A 7 1.54 -26.16 10.91
C ARG A 7 1.77 -27.33 9.98
N HIS A 8 2.97 -27.40 9.41
CA HIS A 8 3.39 -28.53 8.59
C HIS A 8 4.88 -28.80 8.79
N ARG A 9 5.27 -30.07 8.99
CA ARG A 9 6.67 -30.46 9.26
C ARG A 9 7.63 -30.02 8.15
N GLU A 10 7.26 -30.23 6.89
CA GLU A 10 8.05 -29.79 5.74
C GLU A 10 8.16 -28.27 5.61
N LEU A 11 7.27 -27.53 6.27
CA LEU A 11 7.30 -26.08 6.32
C LEU A 11 8.06 -25.55 7.56
N GLY A 12 8.79 -26.41 8.28
CA GLY A 12 9.59 -25.99 9.44
C GLY A 12 8.80 -25.90 10.75
N SER A 13 7.64 -26.55 10.84
CA SER A 13 6.95 -26.73 12.12
C SER A 13 7.42 -27.99 12.85
N HIS A 14 7.74 -27.89 14.14
CA HIS A 14 8.03 -29.05 14.99
C HIS A 14 6.76 -29.69 15.56
N HIS A 15 5.61 -29.04 15.39
CA HIS A 15 4.30 -29.51 15.87
C HIS A 15 3.68 -30.51 14.88
N THR A 16 2.60 -31.17 15.31
CA THR A 16 1.78 -31.99 14.42
C THR A 16 1.17 -31.14 13.30
N ASN A 17 1.05 -31.74 12.12
CA ASN A 17 0.44 -31.07 10.98
C ASN A 17 -1.03 -30.74 11.32
N ASN A 18 -1.48 -29.53 11.00
CA ASN A 18 -2.89 -29.16 11.11
C ASN A 18 -3.53 -28.99 9.71
N ALA A 19 -4.86 -28.88 9.65
CA ALA A 19 -5.59 -28.76 8.39
C ALA A 19 -5.11 -27.57 7.54
N ASN A 20 -4.79 -26.43 8.18
CA ASN A 20 -4.24 -25.26 7.50
C ASN A 20 -2.86 -25.56 6.90
N GLY A 21 -2.00 -26.27 7.61
CA GLY A 21 -0.69 -26.70 7.14
C GLY A 21 -0.76 -27.63 5.94
N VAL A 22 -1.69 -28.59 5.95
CA VAL A 22 -1.92 -29.50 4.80
C VAL A 22 -2.39 -28.72 3.58
N ARG A 23 -3.40 -27.84 3.72
CA ARG A 23 -3.90 -27.01 2.62
C ARG A 23 -2.84 -26.05 2.08
N TRP A 24 -2.08 -25.45 2.99
CA TRP A 24 -1.04 -24.50 2.63
C TRP A 24 0.11 -25.18 1.89
N LYS A 25 0.56 -26.34 2.36
CA LYS A 25 1.57 -27.14 1.67
C LYS A 25 1.08 -27.58 0.30
N ALA A 26 -0.15 -28.08 0.19
CA ALA A 26 -0.73 -28.46 -1.10
C ALA A 26 -0.82 -27.27 -2.08
N PHE A 27 -1.15 -26.07 -1.60
CA PHE A 27 -1.13 -24.86 -2.42
C PHE A 27 0.29 -24.55 -2.94
N LEU A 28 1.30 -24.62 -2.08
CA LEU A 28 2.69 -24.39 -2.47
C LEU A 28 3.18 -25.44 -3.49
N ASP A 29 2.85 -26.71 -3.27
CA ASP A 29 3.24 -27.80 -4.17
C ASP A 29 2.55 -27.71 -5.54
N ALA A 30 1.30 -27.25 -5.57
CA ALA A 30 0.55 -27.10 -6.82
C ALA A 30 0.88 -25.80 -7.59
N THR A 31 1.61 -24.87 -6.99
CA THR A 31 1.90 -23.55 -7.58
C THR A 31 3.38 -23.47 -7.95
N GLU A 32 3.72 -23.84 -9.18
CA GLU A 32 5.12 -23.85 -9.68
C GLU A 32 5.85 -22.50 -9.50
N VAL A 33 5.10 -21.40 -9.48
CA VAL A 33 5.62 -20.03 -9.35
C VAL A 33 5.69 -19.54 -7.91
N ALA A 34 5.34 -20.37 -6.93
CA ALA A 34 5.39 -20.03 -5.51
C ALA A 34 6.74 -20.42 -4.91
N VAL A 35 7.49 -19.43 -4.42
CA VAL A 35 8.74 -19.66 -3.71
C VAL A 35 8.58 -19.23 -2.26
N LEU A 36 8.68 -20.19 -1.35
CA LEU A 36 8.73 -19.93 0.09
C LEU A 36 10.11 -19.38 0.44
N THR A 37 10.17 -18.21 1.09
CA THR A 37 11.43 -17.55 1.42
C THR A 37 11.79 -17.74 2.89
N GLY A 38 13.07 -17.61 3.22
CA GLY A 38 13.58 -17.75 4.59
C GLY A 38 13.67 -19.20 5.07
N ASN A 39 14.47 -19.39 6.12
CA ASN A 39 14.78 -20.71 6.66
C ASN A 39 13.62 -21.29 7.48
N ASN A 40 13.72 -22.57 7.85
CA ASN A 40 12.77 -23.29 8.70
C ASN A 40 12.85 -22.89 10.19
N LEU A 41 13.12 -21.61 10.48
CA LEU A 41 13.18 -21.10 11.83
C LEU A 41 11.76 -20.89 12.39
N PRO A 42 11.56 -21.10 13.69
CA PRO A 42 10.31 -20.74 14.36
C PRO A 42 10.00 -19.25 14.22
N THR A 43 8.74 -18.93 13.94
CA THR A 43 8.23 -17.54 13.90
C THR A 43 7.38 -17.21 15.12
N HIS A 44 7.24 -18.16 16.05
CA HIS A 44 6.49 -18.01 17.28
C HIS A 44 7.28 -18.57 18.47
N VAL A 45 7.15 -17.97 19.65
CA VAL A 45 7.91 -18.32 20.87
C VAL A 45 7.63 -19.75 21.37
N GLN A 46 6.43 -20.28 21.11
CA GLN A 46 6.09 -21.69 21.42
C GLN A 46 6.68 -22.69 20.41
N GLY A 47 7.54 -22.23 19.51
CA GLY A 47 8.10 -23.04 18.44
C GLY A 47 7.16 -23.20 17.25
N GLY A 48 7.75 -23.58 16.13
CA GLY A 48 7.06 -23.73 14.85
C GLY A 48 6.98 -22.45 14.02
N ARG A 49 6.84 -22.65 12.71
CA ARG A 49 6.66 -21.60 11.72
C ARG A 49 5.18 -21.43 11.42
N LEU A 50 4.64 -20.26 11.70
CA LEU A 50 3.23 -19.89 11.45
C LEU A 50 3.12 -18.70 10.49
N ASP A 51 4.18 -17.88 10.43
CA ASP A 51 4.32 -16.73 9.57
C ASP A 51 5.11 -17.10 8.32
N TYR A 52 4.53 -16.80 7.16
CA TYR A 52 5.09 -17.19 5.87
C TYR A 52 5.27 -15.98 4.97
N VAL A 53 6.41 -15.96 4.28
CA VAL A 53 6.70 -15.04 3.18
C VAL A 53 6.85 -15.90 1.93
N VAL A 54 6.00 -15.65 0.94
CA VAL A 54 5.99 -16.36 -0.34
C VAL A 54 6.02 -15.32 -1.44
N THR A 55 6.85 -15.55 -2.43
CA THR A 55 6.83 -14.81 -3.69
C THR A 55 6.04 -15.60 -4.73
N LEU A 56 5.25 -14.91 -5.55
CA LEU A 56 4.51 -15.48 -6.67
C LEU A 56 5.00 -14.81 -7.95
N ASN A 57 5.16 -15.58 -9.03
CA ASN A 57 5.57 -15.08 -10.35
C ASN A 57 6.90 -14.31 -10.34
N MET A 58 7.77 -14.57 -9.36
CA MET A 58 9.08 -13.92 -9.22
C MET A 58 10.20 -14.95 -9.03
N PRO A 59 10.34 -15.95 -9.92
CA PRO A 59 11.29 -17.05 -9.73
C PRO A 59 12.76 -16.62 -9.81
N THR A 60 13.05 -15.46 -10.41
CA THR A 60 14.41 -14.99 -10.67
C THR A 60 14.99 -14.07 -9.59
N TYR A 61 14.18 -13.58 -8.66
CA TYR A 61 14.66 -12.68 -7.62
C TYR A 61 15.13 -13.46 -6.39
N THR A 62 16.38 -13.26 -5.99
CA THR A 62 16.90 -13.75 -4.71
C THR A 62 16.30 -12.92 -3.59
N VAL A 63 15.15 -13.36 -3.05
CA VAL A 63 14.52 -12.75 -1.90
C VAL A 63 15.13 -13.31 -0.62
N VAL A 64 15.71 -12.44 0.21
CA VAL A 64 16.32 -12.81 1.48
C VAL A 64 15.34 -12.48 2.60
N THR A 65 15.02 -13.45 3.44
CA THR A 65 14.17 -13.26 4.61
C THR A 65 14.95 -13.64 5.87
N SER A 66 15.01 -12.72 6.84
CA SER A 66 15.66 -12.89 8.14
C SER A 66 14.65 -12.74 9.28
N LEU A 67 14.99 -13.31 10.44
CA LEU A 67 14.18 -13.26 11.65
C LEU A 67 14.63 -12.09 12.53
N VAL A 68 13.69 -11.24 12.96
CA VAL A 68 13.93 -10.13 13.88
C VAL A 68 13.43 -10.51 15.27
N ARG A 69 14.36 -10.72 16.20
CA ARG A 69 14.09 -11.22 17.57
C ARG A 69 13.84 -10.13 18.60
N ASN A 70 14.06 -8.86 18.26
CA ASN A 70 14.11 -7.76 19.22
C ASN A 70 12.73 -7.12 19.50
N LEU A 71 11.64 -7.68 19.00
CA LEU A 71 10.28 -7.16 19.20
C LEU A 71 9.58 -7.88 20.36
N LEU A 72 8.74 -7.14 21.08
CA LEU A 72 8.05 -7.61 22.30
C LEU A 72 6.77 -8.43 22.03
N SER A 73 6.74 -9.23 20.97
CA SER A 73 5.61 -10.12 20.64
C SER A 73 6.02 -11.58 20.83
N ASP A 74 5.02 -12.42 21.10
CA ASP A 74 5.08 -13.87 20.96
C ASP A 74 5.34 -14.35 19.52
N HIS A 75 5.12 -13.48 18.52
CA HIS A 75 5.59 -13.67 17.15
C HIS A 75 6.93 -12.96 16.92
N PHE A 76 7.82 -13.64 16.20
CA PHE A 76 9.04 -13.04 15.67
C PHE A 76 8.72 -12.36 14.34
N ALA A 77 9.16 -11.10 14.18
CA ALA A 77 9.01 -10.43 12.91
C ALA A 77 9.93 -11.04 11.84
N LEU A 78 9.47 -11.01 10.60
CA LEU A 78 10.26 -11.37 9.44
C LEU A 78 10.62 -10.09 8.68
N GLU A 79 11.91 -9.87 8.47
CA GLU A 79 12.40 -8.83 7.58
C GLU A 79 12.69 -9.48 6.22
N THR A 80 12.21 -8.88 5.14
CA THR A 80 12.39 -9.42 3.79
C THR A 80 12.96 -8.35 2.87
N THR A 81 14.13 -8.64 2.30
CA THR A 81 14.76 -7.81 1.27
C THR A 81 14.39 -8.37 -0.09
N ILE A 82 13.71 -7.55 -0.90
CA ILE A 82 13.38 -7.88 -2.29
C ILE A 82 14.26 -7.01 -3.17
N PRO A 83 15.18 -7.60 -3.98
CA PRO A 83 15.94 -6.83 -4.94
C PRO A 83 14.98 -6.32 -6.02
N ILE A 84 14.69 -5.02 -5.99
CA ILE A 84 13.95 -4.37 -7.08
C ILE A 84 15.00 -4.09 -8.16
N GLY A 85 15.06 -4.97 -9.16
CA GLY A 85 15.79 -4.67 -10.39
C GLY A 85 15.22 -3.38 -10.95
N SER A 86 16.01 -2.30 -10.91
CA SER A 86 15.65 -1.05 -11.57
C SER A 86 15.79 -1.26 -13.07
N THR A 87 14.79 -1.87 -13.71
CA THR A 87 14.54 -1.56 -15.12
C THR A 87 14.35 -0.05 -15.15
N ALA A 88 15.15 0.67 -15.96
CA ALA A 88 14.98 2.11 -16.17
C ALA A 88 13.48 2.41 -16.24
N PRO A 89 12.98 3.41 -15.49
CA PRO A 89 11.55 3.64 -15.38
C PRO A 89 11.01 3.68 -16.81
N ALA A 90 10.22 2.65 -17.15
CA ALA A 90 9.50 2.66 -18.42
C ALA A 90 8.82 4.03 -18.45
N ASN A 91 9.01 4.77 -19.54
CA ASN A 91 8.52 6.13 -19.68
C ASN A 91 6.99 6.08 -19.76
N ARG A 92 6.37 5.80 -18.61
CA ARG A 92 4.94 5.56 -18.45
C ARG A 92 4.34 6.94 -18.25
N LYS A 93 3.74 7.45 -19.31
CA LYS A 93 2.94 8.66 -19.23
C LYS A 93 1.77 8.39 -18.28
N ARG A 94 1.72 9.14 -17.17
CA ARG A 94 0.61 9.04 -16.20
C ARG A 94 -0.50 9.98 -16.66
N LEU A 95 -1.68 9.41 -16.90
CA LEU A 95 -2.89 10.14 -17.24
C LEU A 95 -3.79 10.17 -16.00
N ASP A 96 -3.97 11.35 -15.42
CA ASP A 96 -4.83 11.54 -14.24
C ASP A 96 -6.25 11.88 -14.69
N VAL A 97 -7.17 10.91 -14.54
CA VAL A 97 -8.59 11.08 -14.83
C VAL A 97 -9.35 11.17 -13.50
N PRO A 98 -10.06 12.28 -13.21
CA PRO A 98 -10.88 12.38 -12.01
C PRO A 98 -11.93 11.26 -11.95
N THR A 99 -12.10 10.63 -10.79
CA THR A 99 -13.06 9.51 -10.62
C THR A 99 -14.48 9.88 -11.07
N ALA A 100 -14.89 11.14 -10.87
CA ALA A 100 -16.20 11.65 -11.29
C ALA A 100 -16.41 11.62 -12.82
N ARG A 101 -15.34 11.52 -13.60
CA ARG A 101 -15.37 11.53 -15.07
C ARG A 101 -15.10 10.17 -15.71
N LEU A 102 -14.90 9.11 -14.91
CA LEU A 102 -14.64 7.77 -15.45
C LEU A 102 -15.77 7.27 -16.36
N GLY A 103 -17.03 7.58 -16.04
CA GLY A 103 -18.16 7.24 -16.91
C GLY A 103 -18.11 7.96 -18.26
N GLN A 104 -17.71 9.24 -18.27
CA GLN A 104 -17.55 10.01 -19.51
C GLN A 104 -16.38 9.47 -20.35
N LEU A 105 -15.26 9.13 -19.71
CA LEU A 105 -14.13 8.51 -20.39
C LEU A 105 -14.54 7.18 -21.03
N THR A 106 -15.27 6.34 -20.28
CA THR A 106 -15.73 5.03 -20.78
C THR A 106 -16.60 5.20 -22.02
N ALA A 107 -17.61 6.07 -21.97
CA ALA A 107 -18.47 6.36 -23.11
C ALA A 107 -17.70 6.95 -24.30
N TYR A 108 -16.71 7.81 -24.03
CA TYR A 108 -15.87 8.42 -25.06
C TYR A 108 -14.99 7.39 -25.79
N VAL A 109 -14.34 6.49 -25.03
CA VAL A 109 -13.53 5.40 -25.58
C VAL A 109 -14.41 4.38 -26.31
N GLU A 110 -15.58 4.04 -25.78
CA GLU A 110 -16.53 3.11 -26.43
C GLU A 110 -17.05 3.65 -27.76
N ALA A 111 -17.39 4.95 -27.81
CA ALA A 111 -17.84 5.62 -29.04
C ALA A 111 -16.72 5.65 -30.08
N TRP A 112 -15.50 6.01 -29.67
CA TRP A 112 -14.32 5.96 -30.54
C TRP A 112 -14.06 4.55 -31.07
N TYR A 113 -13.99 3.55 -30.19
CA TYR A 113 -13.69 2.17 -30.58
C TYR A 113 -14.75 1.61 -31.54
N SER A 114 -16.03 1.90 -31.28
CA SER A 114 -17.11 1.47 -32.18
C SER A 114 -16.98 2.04 -33.59
N ALA A 115 -16.44 3.26 -33.72
CA ALA A 115 -16.21 3.92 -35.01
C ALA A 115 -14.92 3.46 -35.72
N THR A 116 -13.92 3.00 -34.98
CA THR A 116 -12.57 2.75 -35.53
C THR A 116 -12.12 1.29 -35.47
N ARG A 117 -12.89 0.38 -34.85
CA ARG A 117 -12.49 -1.03 -34.64
C ARG A 117 -12.06 -1.77 -35.91
N ASP A 118 -12.68 -1.47 -37.04
CA ASP A 118 -12.42 -2.16 -38.31
C ASP A 118 -11.24 -1.55 -39.08
N THR A 119 -10.63 -0.49 -38.54
CA THR A 119 -9.51 0.24 -39.18
C THR A 119 -8.12 -0.23 -38.71
N TYR A 120 -8.03 -0.99 -37.62
CA TYR A 120 -6.77 -1.46 -37.06
C TYR A 120 -6.44 -2.87 -37.54
N THR A 121 -5.23 -3.06 -38.05
CA THR A 121 -4.73 -4.37 -38.53
C THR A 121 -3.76 -5.03 -37.56
N ASP A 122 -3.30 -4.31 -36.54
CA ASP A 122 -2.36 -4.80 -35.53
C ASP A 122 -2.62 -4.18 -34.15
N ALA A 123 -2.11 -4.84 -33.10
CA ALA A 123 -2.33 -4.41 -31.73
C ALA A 123 -1.61 -3.10 -31.37
N ASN A 124 -0.45 -2.82 -31.96
CA ASN A 124 0.33 -1.63 -31.62
C ASN A 124 -0.34 -0.35 -32.12
N SER A 125 -0.91 -0.38 -33.33
CA SER A 125 -1.70 0.74 -33.86
C SER A 125 -2.95 1.01 -33.03
N LEU A 126 -3.66 -0.04 -32.59
CA LEU A 126 -4.77 0.09 -31.65
C LEU A 126 -4.32 0.70 -30.30
N TYR A 127 -3.22 0.22 -29.71
CA TYR A 127 -2.70 0.75 -28.45
C TYR A 127 -2.25 2.21 -28.56
N GLY A 128 -1.61 2.59 -29.68
CA GLY A 128 -1.23 3.96 -29.96
C GLY A 128 -2.44 4.88 -30.00
N SER A 129 -3.42 4.56 -30.85
CA SER A 129 -4.63 5.39 -30.98
C SER A 129 -5.51 5.41 -29.73
N LEU A 130 -5.56 4.31 -28.95
CA LEU A 130 -6.22 4.30 -27.64
C LEU A 130 -5.52 5.24 -26.64
N THR A 131 -4.19 5.33 -26.71
CA THR A 131 -3.45 6.27 -25.86
C THR A 131 -3.78 7.71 -26.25
N ASP A 132 -3.75 8.01 -27.55
CA ASP A 132 -4.05 9.34 -28.09
C ASP A 132 -5.47 9.81 -27.71
N ILE A 133 -6.48 8.93 -27.80
CA ILE A 133 -7.86 9.30 -27.49
C ILE A 133 -8.09 9.54 -25.98
N ILE A 134 -7.42 8.78 -25.11
CA ILE A 134 -7.47 8.99 -23.66
C ILE A 134 -6.75 10.31 -23.32
N GLU A 135 -5.66 10.63 -24.01
CA GLU A 135 -4.95 11.89 -23.86
C GLU A 135 -5.80 13.08 -24.29
N ASP A 136 -6.42 13.03 -25.47
CA ASP A 136 -7.32 14.07 -25.99
C ASP A 136 -8.47 14.32 -25.00
N PHE A 137 -9.07 13.24 -24.48
CA PHE A 137 -10.05 13.34 -23.42
C PHE A 137 -9.49 14.10 -22.21
N VAL A 138 -8.36 13.66 -21.64
CA VAL A 138 -7.74 14.27 -20.46
C VAL A 138 -7.39 15.75 -20.68
N GLU A 139 -6.91 16.12 -21.87
CA GLU A 139 -6.57 17.49 -22.23
C GLU A 139 -7.81 18.38 -22.37
N GLY A 140 -8.85 17.91 -23.08
CA GLY A 140 -10.15 18.60 -23.16
C GLY A 140 -10.89 18.66 -21.81
N THR A 141 -10.42 17.87 -20.85
CA THR A 141 -10.97 17.75 -19.49
C THR A 141 -10.37 18.74 -18.49
N ARG A 142 -9.23 19.39 -18.82
CA ARG A 142 -8.53 20.32 -17.92
C ARG A 142 -9.30 21.64 -17.73
N GLY A 143 -10.24 21.64 -16.78
CA GLY A 143 -10.78 22.87 -16.21
C GLY A 143 -9.77 23.60 -15.31
N PRO A 144 -10.01 24.88 -14.95
CA PRO A 144 -9.16 25.63 -14.03
C PRO A 144 -9.02 24.87 -12.72
N THR A 145 -7.77 24.71 -12.29
CA THR A 145 -7.35 23.93 -11.13
C THR A 145 -8.20 24.28 -9.91
N GLN A 146 -9.10 23.37 -9.51
CA GLN A 146 -9.90 23.58 -8.31
C GLN A 146 -8.96 23.71 -7.11
N SER A 147 -9.01 24.89 -6.49
CA SER A 147 -8.32 25.20 -5.23
C SER A 147 -8.51 24.05 -4.24
N ASN A 148 -7.39 23.45 -3.83
CA ASN A 148 -7.36 22.34 -2.88
C ASN A 148 -8.12 22.74 -1.62
N LYS A 149 -9.23 22.04 -1.33
CA LYS A 149 -9.92 22.15 -0.04
C LYS A 149 -8.89 22.01 1.10
N PRO A 150 -8.97 22.81 2.17
CA PRO A 150 -8.06 22.70 3.30
C PRO A 150 -8.12 21.26 3.83
N CYS A 151 -7.04 20.53 3.57
CA CYS A 151 -6.89 19.15 4.00
C CYS A 151 -6.98 19.14 5.53
N GLN A 152 -7.86 18.29 6.06
CA GLN A 152 -8.06 18.13 7.50
C GLN A 152 -6.70 17.97 8.21
N ARG A 153 -6.53 18.68 9.34
CA ARG A 153 -5.32 18.65 10.16
C ARG A 153 -5.03 17.21 10.61
N THR A 154 -4.16 16.54 9.86
CA THR A 154 -3.53 15.28 10.26
C THR A 154 -2.25 15.60 11.01
N TYR A 155 -1.87 14.77 11.98
CA TYR A 155 -0.61 14.92 12.71
C TYR A 155 0.61 14.99 11.76
N ALA A 156 0.51 14.39 10.56
CA ALA A 156 1.53 14.45 9.52
C ALA A 156 1.79 15.88 8.98
N ARG A 157 0.89 16.83 9.20
CA ARG A 157 1.06 18.26 8.87
C ARG A 157 1.41 19.13 10.08
N ASP A 158 1.81 18.53 11.21
CA ASP A 158 2.36 19.30 12.33
C ASP A 158 3.54 20.16 11.83
N PRO A 159 3.57 21.47 12.12
CA PRO A 159 4.62 22.36 11.63
C PRO A 159 6.04 21.88 11.94
N ARG A 160 6.24 21.18 13.06
CA ARG A 160 7.54 20.61 13.45
C ARG A 160 7.97 19.52 12.47
N ILE A 161 7.04 18.63 12.10
CA ILE A 161 7.29 17.55 11.12
C ILE A 161 7.57 18.16 9.75
N VAL A 162 6.75 19.13 9.32
CA VAL A 162 6.90 19.78 8.01
C VAL A 162 8.24 20.49 7.90
N ASN A 163 8.64 21.24 8.93
CA ASN A 163 9.93 21.92 8.97
C ASN A 163 11.09 20.91 8.90
N CYS A 164 11.03 19.85 9.70
CA CYS A 164 12.06 18.80 9.70
C CYS A 164 12.16 18.08 8.34
N GLN A 165 11.02 17.84 7.67
CA GLN A 165 11.00 17.31 6.30
C GLN A 165 11.62 18.26 5.28
N GLN A 166 11.38 19.57 5.40
CA GLN A 166 11.99 20.57 4.53
C GLN A 166 13.50 20.61 4.72
N THR A 167 13.99 20.58 5.97
CA THR A 167 15.42 20.50 6.29
C THR A 167 16.05 19.24 5.70
N LEU A 168 15.41 18.08 5.83
CA LEU A 168 15.90 16.83 5.24
C LEU A 168 16.00 16.94 3.70
N ALA A 169 14.99 17.54 3.06
CA ALA A 169 14.99 17.75 1.61
C ALA A 169 16.09 18.70 1.15
N THR A 170 16.42 19.72 1.96
CA THR A 170 17.54 20.65 1.67
C THR A 170 18.87 19.91 1.68
N TYR A 171 19.18 19.13 2.72
CA TYR A 171 20.42 18.35 2.77
C TYR A 171 20.48 17.28 1.67
N GLN A 172 19.35 16.64 1.37
CA GLN A 172 19.28 15.69 0.26
C GLN A 172 19.62 16.34 -1.09
N ARG A 173 19.12 17.55 -1.35
CA ARG A 173 19.46 18.30 -2.57
C ARG A 173 20.92 18.74 -2.60
N GLN A 174 21.50 19.11 -1.47
CA GLN A 174 22.91 19.48 -1.37
C GLN A 174 23.81 18.27 -1.69
N TRP A 175 23.55 17.13 -1.04
CA TRP A 175 24.29 15.89 -1.30
C TRP A 175 24.11 15.38 -2.74
N GLN A 176 22.92 15.50 -3.32
CA GLN A 176 22.70 15.15 -4.74
C GLN A 176 23.50 16.01 -5.71
N LYS A 177 23.72 17.29 -5.39
CA LYS A 177 24.55 18.20 -6.20
C LYS A 177 26.04 17.95 -6.01
N ASN A 178 26.45 17.53 -4.83
CA ASN A 178 27.83 17.19 -4.51
C ASN A 178 27.90 15.90 -3.67
N PRO A 179 28.03 14.72 -4.30
CA PRO A 179 28.05 13.44 -3.59
C PRO A 179 29.22 13.26 -2.61
N GLY A 180 30.29 14.06 -2.74
CA GLY A 180 31.43 14.10 -1.81
C GLY A 180 31.19 14.95 -0.55
N ASP A 181 30.02 15.59 -0.44
CA ASP A 181 29.62 16.34 0.75
C ASP A 181 29.22 15.40 1.89
N HIS A 182 30.22 14.92 2.63
CA HIS A 182 30.03 14.04 3.77
C HIS A 182 29.26 14.71 4.91
N GLU A 183 29.36 16.03 5.06
CA GLU A 183 28.64 16.78 6.09
C GLU A 183 27.13 16.78 5.80
N ALA A 184 26.72 17.06 4.56
CA ALA A 184 25.33 16.97 4.15
C ALA A 184 24.77 15.56 4.34
N ARG A 185 25.57 14.52 4.04
CA ARG A 185 25.17 13.12 4.25
C ARG A 185 24.95 12.79 5.72
N GLU A 186 25.86 13.15 6.61
CA GLU A 186 25.70 12.90 8.06
C GLU A 186 24.52 13.71 8.63
N ALA A 187 24.36 14.96 8.19
CA ALA A 187 23.23 15.79 8.57
C ALA A 187 21.88 15.18 8.13
N MET A 188 21.81 14.59 6.92
CA MET A 188 20.61 13.85 6.48
C MET A 188 20.27 12.70 7.44
N VAL A 189 21.25 11.90 7.86
CA VAL A 189 21.03 10.75 8.76
C VAL A 189 20.50 11.23 10.12
N VAL A 190 21.11 12.27 10.67
CA VAL A 190 20.69 12.86 11.95
C VAL A 190 19.26 13.42 11.86
N VAL A 191 18.96 14.20 10.82
CA VAL A 191 17.63 14.79 10.61
C VAL A 191 16.59 13.71 10.35
N ALA A 192 16.91 12.65 9.60
CA ALA A 192 16.00 11.54 9.35
C ALA A 192 15.65 10.76 10.62
N ARG A 193 16.64 10.55 11.51
CA ARG A 193 16.41 9.96 12.84
C ARG A 193 15.50 10.86 13.68
N HIS A 194 15.83 12.14 13.77
CA HIS A 194 15.03 13.11 14.52
C HIS A 194 13.60 13.21 13.99
N LEU A 195 13.40 13.19 12.66
CA LEU A 195 12.08 13.16 12.03
C LEU A 195 11.26 11.94 12.46
N THR A 196 11.90 10.79 12.63
CA THR A 196 11.25 9.55 13.06
C THR A 196 10.78 9.65 14.50
N GLU A 197 11.64 10.13 15.40
CA GLU A 197 11.32 10.38 16.81
C GLU A 197 10.18 11.41 16.94
N LEU A 198 10.29 12.53 16.23
CA LEU A 198 9.29 13.59 16.22
C LEU A 198 7.93 13.10 15.72
N ARG A 199 7.89 12.26 14.68
CA ARG A 199 6.66 11.62 14.20
C ARG A 199 6.01 10.76 15.28
N GLN A 200 6.79 10.01 16.06
CA GLN A 200 6.27 9.19 17.16
C GLN A 200 5.71 10.07 18.28
N GLU A 201 6.44 11.11 18.67
CA GLU A 201 6.03 12.06 19.71
C GLU A 201 4.72 12.76 19.34
N VAL A 202 4.67 13.39 18.17
CA VAL A 202 3.48 14.12 17.68
C VAL A 202 2.29 13.16 17.55
N ARG A 203 2.51 11.94 17.05
CA ARG A 203 1.47 10.93 16.95
C ARG A 203 0.94 10.54 18.33
N LYS A 204 1.80 10.40 19.34
CA LYS A 204 1.39 10.10 20.72
C LYS A 204 0.53 11.22 21.31
N ILE A 205 0.91 12.49 21.09
CA ILE A 205 0.11 13.66 21.52
C ILE A 205 -1.27 13.60 20.86
N TYR A 206 -1.31 13.46 19.53
CA TYR A 206 -2.57 13.41 18.79
C TYR A 206 -3.45 12.24 19.24
N TRP A 207 -2.84 11.08 19.52
CA TRP A 207 -3.56 9.90 20.02
C TRP A 207 -4.13 10.13 21.42
N ASN A 208 -3.37 10.77 22.32
CA ASN A 208 -3.84 11.09 23.66
C ASN A 208 -4.98 12.12 23.63
N ASP A 209 -4.87 13.17 22.82
CA ASP A 209 -5.95 14.14 22.59
C ASP A 209 -7.20 13.47 22.03
N PHE A 210 -7.02 12.52 21.10
CA PHE A 210 -8.10 11.72 20.58
C PHE A 210 -8.76 10.88 21.66
N LEU A 211 -7.99 10.13 22.46
CA LEU A 211 -8.53 9.33 23.56
C LEU A 211 -9.25 10.19 24.62
N ALA A 212 -8.74 11.39 24.90
CA ALA A 212 -9.40 12.34 25.79
C ALA A 212 -10.77 12.75 25.24
N LYS A 213 -10.87 13.05 23.94
CA LYS A 213 -12.14 13.35 23.26
C LYS A 213 -13.08 12.15 23.27
N VAL A 214 -12.59 10.95 22.97
CA VAL A 214 -13.37 9.70 23.01
C VAL A 214 -13.91 9.39 24.41
N ARG A 215 -13.14 9.65 25.46
CA ARG A 215 -13.65 9.52 26.84
C ARG A 215 -14.78 10.49 27.15
N GLN A 216 -14.83 11.62 26.44
CA GLN A 216 -15.88 12.63 26.57
C GLN A 216 -17.08 12.36 25.64
N THR A 217 -16.89 11.74 24.47
CA THR A 217 -17.95 11.40 23.52
C THR A 217 -18.43 9.95 23.66
N LYS A 218 -19.71 9.78 24.00
CA LYS A 218 -20.30 8.49 24.45
C LYS A 218 -20.49 7.41 23.36
N SER A 219 -20.21 7.64 22.08
CA SER A 219 -20.55 6.66 21.04
C SER A 219 -19.34 5.91 20.48
N LEU A 220 -19.36 4.58 20.58
CA LEU A 220 -18.42 3.66 19.93
C LEU A 220 -18.34 3.88 18.40
N GLN A 221 -19.39 4.42 17.80
CA GLN A 221 -19.47 4.75 16.38
C GLN A 221 -18.47 5.83 15.97
N GLU A 222 -18.32 6.90 16.75
CA GLU A 222 -17.36 7.98 16.47
C GLU A 222 -15.91 7.51 16.64
N VAL A 223 -15.66 6.68 17.65
CA VAL A 223 -14.37 6.01 17.85
C VAL A 223 -13.99 5.19 16.63
N TRP A 224 -14.95 4.38 16.14
CA TRP A 224 -14.72 3.50 15.00
C TRP A 224 -14.54 4.26 13.69
N GLN A 225 -15.28 5.36 13.48
CA GLN A 225 -15.11 6.23 12.32
C GLN A 225 -13.71 6.84 12.27
N HIS A 226 -13.20 7.31 13.42
CA HIS A 226 -11.88 7.92 13.48
C HIS A 226 -10.73 6.91 13.34
N VAL A 227 -10.84 5.73 13.95
CA VAL A 227 -9.87 4.63 13.73
C VAL A 227 -9.78 4.26 12.25
N ASN A 228 -10.91 4.22 11.54
CA ASN A 228 -10.92 3.97 10.10
C ASN A 228 -10.29 5.11 9.29
N GLN A 229 -10.50 6.37 9.68
CA GLN A 229 -9.82 7.53 9.07
C GLN A 229 -8.30 7.47 9.25
N VAL A 230 -7.80 7.19 10.46
CA VAL A 230 -6.36 7.06 10.75
C VAL A 230 -5.73 5.88 10.02
N ARG A 231 -6.47 4.76 9.86
CA ARG A 231 -6.01 3.60 9.06
C ARG A 231 -6.08 3.83 7.54
N GLY A 232 -6.45 5.02 7.08
CA GLY A 232 -6.59 5.32 5.65
C GLY A 232 -7.75 4.58 4.97
N LYS A 233 -8.60 3.89 5.73
CA LYS A 233 -9.79 3.22 5.22
C LYS A 233 -10.94 4.22 5.23
N LYS A 234 -11.00 5.07 4.21
CA LYS A 234 -12.27 5.75 3.89
C LYS A 234 -13.28 4.66 3.54
N ARG A 235 -14.20 4.35 4.45
CA ARG A 235 -15.39 3.59 4.08
C ARG A 235 -16.08 4.38 2.98
N ARG A 236 -16.26 3.78 1.79
CA ARG A 236 -17.46 4.09 1.01
C ARG A 236 -18.64 3.90 1.97
N PRO A 237 -19.63 4.80 2.01
CA PRO A 237 -20.86 4.50 2.73
C PRO A 237 -21.29 3.11 2.27
N THR A 238 -21.45 2.18 3.20
CA THR A 238 -22.21 0.97 2.91
C THR A 238 -23.52 1.46 2.34
N CYS A 239 -23.81 1.16 1.07
CA CYS A 239 -25.18 1.20 0.56
C CYS A 239 -25.98 0.38 1.56
N THR A 240 -26.71 1.05 2.45
CA THR A 240 -27.84 0.43 3.11
C THR A 240 -28.73 -0.04 1.97
N PRO A 241 -28.95 -1.35 1.80
CA PRO A 241 -29.93 -1.81 0.83
C PRO A 241 -31.25 -1.13 1.19
N ASP A 242 -31.87 -0.52 0.20
CA ASP A 242 -33.19 0.05 0.35
C ASP A 242 -34.13 -1.07 0.84
N HIS A 243 -34.65 -0.90 2.06
CA HIS A 243 -35.55 -1.87 2.65
C HIS A 243 -36.85 -2.01 1.84
N ALA A 244 -37.23 -0.98 1.09
CA ALA A 244 -38.37 -1.03 0.18
C ALA A 244 -38.09 -1.90 -1.05
N ALA A 245 -36.89 -1.79 -1.64
CA ALA A 245 -36.47 -2.63 -2.76
C ALA A 245 -36.42 -4.14 -2.39
N LYS A 246 -35.98 -4.45 -1.17
CA LYS A 246 -35.94 -5.84 -0.67
C LYS A 246 -37.33 -6.44 -0.38
N ALA A 247 -38.32 -5.61 -0.07
CA ALA A 247 -39.70 -6.06 0.13
C ALA A 247 -40.39 -6.41 -1.20
N GLN A 248 -39.97 -5.80 -2.32
CA GLN A 248 -40.47 -6.10 -3.66
C GLN A 248 -39.86 -7.39 -4.26
N GLU A 249 -38.67 -7.82 -3.83
CA GLU A 249 -38.08 -9.10 -4.25
C GLU A 249 -38.73 -10.33 -3.58
N LEU A 250 -39.57 -10.13 -2.56
CA LEU A 250 -40.23 -11.19 -1.79
C LEU A 250 -41.74 -11.33 -2.11
N MET A 251 -42.23 -10.62 -3.12
CA MET A 251 -43.54 -10.85 -3.74
C MET A 251 -43.37 -11.48 -5.13
#